data_AF-A0A8C0KST6-F1
#
_entry.id   AF-A0A8C0KST6-F1
#
_cell.length_a   1.000
_cell.length_b   1.000
_cell.length_c   1.000
_cell.angle_alpha   90.00
_cell.angle_beta   90.00
_cell.angle_gamma   90.00
#
_symmetry.space_group_name_H-M   'P 1'
#
loop_
_entity.id
_entity.type
_entity.pdbx_description
1 polymer ?
#
loop_
_entity_poly.entity_id
_entity_poly.type
_entity_poly.pdbx_seq_one_letter_code
_entity_poly.pdbx_strand_id
1 'polypeptide(L)'
;MEDELQREHLAAEQRMMHRIQRIMMECHREKVQAVEKARAEERQMAQEAIQAQKRLATEEILNTGITAMKDQKKSMTQIIKEKEHEMNIYYCMTQRQKQEEVQEVLQEAEKTHQATLGNVMDKLVNTQGELLSIAKQLGIMTNWKDFLEEELQETRAAFQKYINYTFPKLSPGHADFILPERKKTPSSLIIQENETTPD
;
A
#
# COMPACT_ATOMS: atom_id res chain seq x y z
N MET A 1 80.18 81.45 78.81
CA MET A 1 79.48 80.46 79.66
C MET A 1 78.00 80.33 79.27
N GLU A 2 77.13 81.34 79.45
CA GLU A 2 75.70 81.21 79.07
C GLU A 2 75.44 81.19 77.54
N ASP A 3 76.11 82.05 76.76
CA ASP A 3 75.93 82.11 75.29
C ASP A 3 76.45 80.87 74.53
N GLU A 4 77.46 80.19 75.07
CA GLU A 4 77.98 78.94 74.50
C GLU A 4 77.04 77.76 74.78
N LEU A 5 76.48 77.72 76.00
CA LEU A 5 75.50 76.71 76.40
C LEU A 5 74.22 76.77 75.53
N GLN A 6 73.76 77.98 75.19
CA GLN A 6 72.60 78.18 74.32
C GLN A 6 72.85 77.73 72.87
N ARG A 7 74.06 77.96 72.34
CA ARG A 7 74.42 77.50 70.99
C ARG A 7 74.51 75.97 70.91
N GLU A 8 75.06 75.33 71.94
CA GLU A 8 75.11 73.87 72.01
C GLU A 8 73.72 73.24 72.16
N HIS A 9 72.82 73.87 72.93
CA HIS A 9 71.43 73.44 73.06
C HIS A 9 70.67 73.52 71.72
N LEU A 10 70.75 74.66 71.03
CA LEU A 10 70.13 74.84 69.71
C LEU A 10 70.72 73.86 68.66
N ALA A 11 72.03 73.60 68.70
CA ALA A 11 72.65 72.61 67.83
C ALA A 11 72.21 71.17 68.16
N ALA A 12 72.00 70.85 69.43
CA ALA A 12 71.46 69.56 69.86
C ALA A 12 70.00 69.38 69.40
N GLU A 13 69.17 70.42 69.52
CA GLU A 13 67.79 70.42 69.03
C GLU A 13 67.73 70.25 67.50
N GLN A 14 68.58 70.95 66.74
CA GLN A 14 68.64 70.79 65.28
C GLN A 14 69.09 69.39 64.87
N ARG A 15 70.09 68.81 65.55
CA ARG A 15 70.51 67.41 65.32
C ARG A 15 69.39 66.43 65.64
N MET A 16 68.66 66.66 66.74
CA MET A 16 67.54 65.82 67.13
C MET A 16 66.37 65.95 66.14
N MET A 17 66.05 67.17 65.70
CA MET A 17 65.03 67.45 64.67
C MET A 17 65.39 66.78 63.34
N HIS A 18 66.63 66.89 62.87
CA HIS A 18 67.06 66.24 61.64
C HIS A 18 67.01 64.71 61.75
N ARG A 19 67.37 64.16 62.91
CA ARG A 19 67.27 62.71 63.18
C ARG A 19 65.81 62.24 63.18
N ILE A 20 64.90 63.00 63.79
CA ILE A 20 63.45 62.71 63.75
C ILE A 20 62.92 62.79 62.33
N GLN A 21 63.26 63.83 61.57
CA GLN A 21 62.84 63.99 60.17
C GLN A 21 63.34 62.83 59.29
N ARG A 22 64.59 62.39 59.49
CA ARG A 22 65.15 61.24 58.78
C ARG A 22 64.40 59.95 59.10
N ILE A 23 64.13 59.68 60.38
CA ILE A 23 63.33 58.52 60.81
C ILE A 23 61.91 58.60 60.22
N MET A 24 61.31 59.79 60.17
CA MET A 24 59.98 59.99 59.57
C MET A 24 59.98 59.68 58.06
N MET A 25 61.02 60.10 57.34
CA MET A 25 61.17 59.80 55.91
C MET A 25 61.40 58.31 55.65
N GLU A 26 62.23 57.65 56.46
CA GLU A 26 62.48 56.21 56.38
C GLU A 26 61.21 55.42 56.68
N CYS A 27 60.48 55.76 57.75
CA CYS A 27 59.19 55.15 58.11
C CYS A 27 58.12 55.40 57.03
N HIS A 28 58.06 56.60 56.44
CA HIS A 28 57.15 56.88 55.33
C HIS A 28 57.48 56.01 54.11
N ARG A 29 58.76 55.85 53.78
CA ARG A 29 59.21 55.00 52.67
C ARG A 29 58.82 53.54 52.92
N GLU A 30 59.06 53.02 54.11
CA GLU A 30 58.67 51.66 54.49
C GLU A 30 57.16 51.44 54.45
N LYS A 31 56.37 52.42 54.92
CA LYS A 31 54.91 52.39 54.83
C LYS A 31 54.44 52.32 53.37
N VAL A 32 55.02 53.15 52.49
CA VAL A 32 54.66 53.15 51.06
C VAL A 32 55.01 51.80 50.43
N GLN A 33 56.21 51.26 50.70
CA GLN A 33 56.62 49.95 50.18
C GLN A 33 55.75 48.80 50.71
N ALA A 34 55.37 48.82 51.99
CA ALA A 34 54.48 47.82 52.58
C ALA A 34 53.07 47.87 51.96
N VAL A 35 52.54 49.08 51.73
CA VAL A 35 51.23 49.28 51.09
C VAL A 35 51.27 48.85 49.62
N GLU A 36 52.33 49.17 48.88
CA GLU A 36 52.50 48.74 47.49
C GLU A 36 52.57 47.21 47.39
N LYS A 37 53.32 46.57 48.28
CA LYS A 37 53.43 45.10 48.34
C LYS A 37 52.08 44.46 48.67
N ALA A 38 51.38 44.94 49.70
CA ALA A 38 50.05 44.44 50.06
C ALA A 38 49.04 44.62 48.91
N ARG A 39 49.06 45.76 48.21
CA ARG A 39 48.20 45.98 47.02
C ARG A 39 48.56 45.08 45.85
N ALA A 40 49.85 44.78 45.65
CA ALA A 40 50.27 43.86 44.60
C ALA A 40 49.79 42.43 44.89
N GLU A 41 49.92 41.98 46.13
CA GLU A 41 49.41 40.67 46.59
C GLU A 41 47.88 40.59 46.50
N GLU A 42 47.16 41.64 46.91
CA GLU A 42 45.70 41.72 46.77
C GLU A 42 45.26 41.64 45.31
N ARG A 43 45.93 42.38 44.41
CA ARG A 43 45.65 42.34 42.97
C ARG A 43 45.92 40.96 42.38
N GLN A 44 46.99 40.28 42.80
CA GLN A 44 47.31 38.94 42.34
C GLN A 44 46.23 37.95 42.79
N MET A 45 45.86 37.96 44.08
CA MET A 45 44.80 37.10 44.61
C MET A 45 43.45 37.36 43.91
N ALA A 46 43.11 38.63 43.66
CA ALA A 46 41.90 38.99 42.92
C ALA A 46 41.93 38.47 41.48
N GLN A 47 43.07 38.55 40.78
CA GLN A 47 43.22 38.01 39.43
C GLN A 47 43.10 36.49 39.40
N GLU A 48 43.73 35.79 40.34
CA GLU A 48 43.64 34.33 40.47
C GLU A 48 42.20 33.88 40.75
N ALA A 49 41.49 34.58 41.65
CA ALA A 49 40.08 34.32 41.93
C ALA A 49 39.19 34.52 40.68
N ILE A 50 39.40 35.61 39.93
CA ILE A 50 38.67 35.86 38.68
C ILE A 50 38.96 34.77 37.65
N GLN A 51 40.21 34.32 37.51
CA GLN A 51 40.56 33.25 36.58
C GLN A 51 39.93 31.92 36.99
N ALA A 52 39.95 31.58 38.28
CA ALA A 52 39.30 30.37 38.80
C ALA A 52 37.79 30.40 38.53
N GLN A 53 37.13 31.53 38.80
CA GLN A 53 35.70 31.68 38.54
C GLN A 53 35.38 31.60 37.04
N LYS A 54 36.21 32.20 36.17
CA LYS A 54 36.05 32.09 34.71
C LYS A 54 36.14 30.63 34.25
N ARG A 55 37.10 29.85 34.77
CA ARG A 55 37.24 28.43 34.44
C ARG A 55 36.01 27.63 34.83
N LEU A 56 35.52 27.82 36.06
CA LEU A 56 34.29 27.17 36.53
C LEU A 56 33.09 27.53 35.67
N ALA A 57 32.89 28.81 35.37
CA ALA A 57 31.78 29.26 34.53
C ALA A 57 31.87 28.67 33.11
N THR A 58 33.07 28.61 32.51
CA THR A 58 33.24 28.00 31.18
C THR A 58 32.96 26.50 31.19
N GLU A 59 33.36 25.79 32.24
CA GLU A 59 33.11 24.36 32.39
C GLU A 59 31.61 24.08 32.60
N GLU A 60 30.95 24.88 33.43
CA GLU A 60 29.51 24.78 33.66
C GLU A 60 28.70 25.04 32.38
N ILE A 61 29.07 26.07 31.60
CA ILE A 61 28.45 26.37 30.30
C ILE A 61 28.66 25.20 29.34
N LEU A 62 29.88 24.65 29.26
CA LEU A 62 30.19 23.53 28.37
C LEU A 62 29.38 22.29 28.76
N ASN A 63 29.37 21.93 30.04
CA ASN A 63 28.65 20.77 30.55
C ASN A 63 27.14 20.91 30.33
N THR A 64 26.58 22.08 30.61
CA THR A 64 25.16 22.39 30.36
C THR A 64 24.83 22.36 28.87
N GLY A 65 25.73 22.85 28.01
CA GLY A 65 25.56 22.78 26.56
C GLY A 65 25.55 21.33 26.06
N ILE A 66 26.46 20.49 26.55
CA ILE A 66 26.55 19.07 26.18
C ILE A 66 25.28 18.31 26.63
N THR A 67 24.79 18.54 27.85
CA THR A 67 23.57 17.88 28.34
C THR A 67 22.35 18.34 27.56
N ALA A 68 22.19 19.64 27.33
CA ALA A 68 21.09 20.18 26.53
C ALA A 68 21.07 19.60 25.10
N MET A 69 22.22 19.53 24.41
CA MET A 69 22.31 18.91 23.09
C MET A 69 21.97 17.42 23.12
N LYS A 70 22.43 16.69 24.16
CA LYS A 70 22.13 15.27 24.32
C LYS A 70 20.64 15.01 24.52
N ASP A 71 19.98 15.83 25.32
CA ASP A 71 18.55 15.70 25.59
C ASP A 71 17.71 16.10 24.39
N GLN A 72 18.09 17.17 23.67
CA GLN A 72 17.47 17.54 22.40
C GLN A 72 17.59 16.40 21.37
N LYS A 73 18.78 15.80 21.24
CA LYS A 73 19.00 14.67 20.31
C LYS A 73 18.15 13.46 20.67
N LYS A 74 18.03 13.12 21.95
CA LYS A 74 17.17 12.03 22.42
C LYS A 74 15.70 12.32 22.10
N SER A 75 15.22 13.51 22.43
CA SER A 75 13.84 13.94 22.15
C SER A 75 13.54 13.86 20.65
N MET A 76 14.41 14.39 19.79
CA MET A 76 14.25 14.30 18.35
C MET A 76 14.23 12.85 17.84
N THR A 77 15.13 12.00 18.36
CA THR A 77 15.17 10.58 18.00
C THR A 77 13.88 9.86 18.38
N GLN A 78 13.31 10.20 19.54
CA GLN A 78 12.04 9.64 19.99
C GLN A 78 10.89 10.07 19.06
N ILE A 79 10.80 11.37 18.74
CA ILE A 79 9.77 11.89 17.83
C ILE A 79 9.87 11.23 16.45
N ILE A 80 11.08 11.04 15.91
CA ILE A 80 11.28 10.35 14.62
C ILE A 80 10.73 8.93 14.69
N LYS A 81 11.03 8.17 15.74
CA LYS A 81 10.53 6.80 15.91
C LYS A 81 9.01 6.74 16.05
N GLU A 82 8.42 7.67 16.80
CA GLU A 82 6.96 7.76 16.96
C GLU A 82 6.29 8.07 15.63
N LYS A 83 6.84 9.02 14.85
CA LYS A 83 6.30 9.38 13.54
C LYS A 83 6.47 8.29 12.49
N GLU A 84 7.59 7.58 12.51
CA GLU A 84 7.81 6.41 11.65
C GLU A 84 6.80 5.29 11.97
N HIS A 85 6.54 5.04 13.25
CA HIS A 85 5.54 4.05 13.67
C HIS A 85 4.12 4.46 13.25
N GLU A 86 3.74 5.72 13.48
CA GLU A 86 2.45 6.27 13.06
C GLU A 86 2.26 6.16 11.54
N MET A 87 3.27 6.55 10.75
CA MET A 87 3.24 6.43 9.29
C MET A 87 3.11 4.98 8.83
N ASN A 88 3.80 4.05 9.48
CA ASN A 88 3.70 2.62 9.15
C ASN A 88 2.30 2.06 9.43
N ILE A 89 1.67 2.45 10.55
CA ILE A 89 0.28 2.06 10.84
C ILE A 89 -0.66 2.55 9.74
N TYR A 90 -0.59 3.84 9.38
CA TYR A 90 -1.42 4.39 8.31
C TYR A 90 -1.19 3.68 6.98
N TYR A 91 0.07 3.42 6.62
CA TYR A 91 0.41 2.68 5.42
C TYR A 91 -0.20 1.28 5.41
N CYS A 92 -0.04 0.51 6.48
CA CYS A 92 -0.64 -0.82 6.61
C CYS A 92 -2.17 -0.79 6.53
N MET A 93 -2.81 0.20 7.15
CA MET A 93 -4.27 0.37 7.09
C MET A 93 -4.74 0.64 5.65
N THR A 94 -4.13 1.60 4.96
CA THR A 94 -4.47 1.93 3.57
C THR A 94 -4.21 0.75 2.64
N GLN A 95 -3.10 0.03 2.83
CA GLN A 95 -2.79 -1.15 2.03
C GLN A 95 -3.84 -2.26 2.24
N ARG A 96 -4.25 -2.50 3.48
CA ARG A 96 -5.29 -3.48 3.80
C ARG A 96 -6.64 -3.09 3.20
N GLN A 97 -7.05 -1.83 3.35
CA GLN A 97 -8.29 -1.33 2.74
C GLN A 97 -8.30 -1.53 1.23
N LYS A 98 -7.21 -1.16 0.54
CA LYS A 98 -7.09 -1.38 -0.89
C LYS A 98 -7.19 -2.86 -1.28
N GLN A 99 -6.60 -3.75 -0.47
CA GLN A 99 -6.67 -5.19 -0.71
C GLN A 99 -8.09 -5.73 -0.48
N GLU A 100 -8.77 -5.27 0.56
CA GLU A 100 -10.17 -5.61 0.86
C GLU A 100 -11.11 -5.12 -0.24
N GLU A 101 -10.98 -3.88 -0.71
CA GLU A 101 -11.77 -3.33 -1.83
C GLU A 101 -11.60 -4.15 -3.11
N VAL A 102 -10.35 -4.51 -3.47
CA VAL A 102 -10.09 -5.34 -4.64
C VAL A 102 -10.70 -6.73 -4.46
N GLN A 103 -10.60 -7.32 -3.27
CA GLN A 103 -11.18 -8.62 -2.98
C GLN A 103 -12.71 -8.60 -3.05
N GLU A 104 -13.35 -7.55 -2.54
CA GLU A 104 -14.80 -7.38 -2.60
C GLU A 104 -15.29 -7.27 -4.05
N VAL A 105 -14.63 -6.44 -4.87
CA VAL A 105 -14.94 -6.31 -6.30
C VAL A 105 -14.76 -7.64 -7.04
N LEU A 106 -13.70 -8.39 -6.74
CA LEU A 106 -13.49 -9.71 -7.34
C LEU A 106 -14.58 -10.71 -6.94
N GLN A 107 -14.97 -10.73 -5.67
CA GLN A 107 -16.05 -11.61 -5.20
C GLN A 107 -17.40 -11.26 -5.82
N GLU A 108 -17.69 -9.97 -5.99
CA GLU A 108 -18.93 -9.54 -6.63
C GLU A 108 -18.93 -9.88 -8.14
N ALA A 109 -17.80 -9.68 -8.82
CA ALA A 109 -17.62 -10.09 -10.22
C ALA A 109 -17.76 -11.63 -10.38
N GLU A 110 -17.22 -12.41 -9.45
CA GLU A 110 -17.35 -13.87 -9.46
C GLU A 110 -18.81 -14.31 -9.25
N LYS A 111 -19.52 -13.74 -8.26
CA LYS A 111 -20.93 -14.05 -8.01
C LYS A 111 -21.81 -13.71 -9.21
N THR A 112 -21.63 -12.53 -9.79
CA THR A 112 -22.40 -12.10 -10.97
C THR A 112 -22.10 -12.98 -12.19
N HIS A 113 -20.84 -13.37 -12.40
CA HIS A 113 -20.47 -14.32 -13.44
C HIS A 113 -21.09 -15.70 -13.21
N GLN A 114 -21.02 -16.23 -11.99
CA GLN A 114 -21.60 -17.52 -11.64
C GLN A 114 -23.12 -17.54 -11.82
N ALA A 115 -23.82 -16.47 -11.41
CA ALA A 115 -25.26 -16.33 -11.63
C ALA A 115 -25.62 -16.27 -13.12
N THR A 116 -24.82 -15.55 -13.92
CA THR A 116 -25.00 -15.47 -15.38
C THR A 116 -24.79 -16.84 -16.03
N LEU A 117 -23.73 -17.55 -15.64
CA LEU A 117 -23.42 -18.88 -16.13
C LEU A 117 -24.54 -19.87 -15.78
N GLY A 118 -25.07 -19.82 -14.55
CA GLY A 118 -26.23 -20.63 -14.14
C GLY A 118 -27.44 -20.38 -15.04
N ASN A 119 -27.79 -19.12 -15.31
CA ASN A 119 -28.91 -18.77 -16.18
C ASN A 119 -28.75 -19.31 -17.61
N VAL A 120 -27.53 -19.20 -18.17
CA VAL A 120 -27.22 -19.73 -19.50
C VAL A 120 -27.30 -21.25 -19.51
N MET A 121 -26.81 -21.91 -18.47
CA MET A 121 -26.87 -23.36 -18.34
C MET A 121 -28.32 -23.85 -18.23
N ASP A 122 -29.17 -23.18 -17.46
CA ASP A 122 -30.60 -23.51 -17.35
C ASP A 122 -31.31 -23.38 -18.71
N LYS A 123 -31.03 -22.31 -19.46
CA LYS A 123 -31.55 -22.14 -20.83
C LYS A 123 -31.07 -23.24 -21.77
N LEU A 124 -29.79 -23.63 -21.67
CA LEU A 124 -29.23 -24.70 -22.48
C LEU A 124 -29.92 -26.04 -22.19
N VAL A 125 -30.10 -26.38 -20.91
CA VAL A 125 -30.79 -27.62 -20.52
C VAL A 125 -32.25 -27.62 -20.98
N ASN A 126 -32.96 -26.49 -20.84
CA ASN A 126 -34.34 -26.36 -21.29
C ASN A 126 -34.47 -26.55 -22.81
N THR A 127 -33.64 -25.84 -23.59
CA THR A 127 -33.65 -25.96 -25.05
C THR A 127 -33.24 -27.36 -25.53
N GLN A 128 -32.29 -28.00 -24.86
CA GLN A 128 -31.95 -29.41 -25.12
C GLN A 128 -33.13 -30.34 -24.83
N GLY A 129 -33.87 -30.12 -23.74
CA GLY A 129 -35.08 -30.87 -23.42
C GLY A 129 -36.19 -30.70 -24.46
N GLU A 130 -36.42 -29.48 -24.92
CA GLU A 130 -37.35 -29.17 -26.02
C GLU A 130 -36.95 -29.88 -27.31
N LEU A 131 -35.65 -29.83 -27.67
CA LEU A 131 -35.12 -30.48 -28.87
C LEU A 131 -35.31 -32.00 -28.82
N LEU A 132 -35.05 -32.63 -27.66
CA LEU A 132 -35.31 -34.06 -27.45
C LEU A 132 -36.79 -34.41 -27.59
N SER A 133 -37.68 -33.55 -27.08
CA SER A 133 -39.13 -33.73 -27.24
C SER A 133 -39.55 -33.69 -28.71
N ILE A 134 -39.06 -32.70 -29.46
CA ILE A 134 -39.31 -32.56 -30.89
C ILE A 134 -38.75 -33.76 -31.65
N ALA A 135 -37.53 -34.20 -31.36
CA ALA A 135 -36.93 -35.37 -31.98
C ALA A 135 -37.77 -36.64 -31.75
N LYS A 136 -38.31 -36.81 -30.53
CA LYS A 136 -39.22 -37.92 -30.21
C LYS A 136 -40.54 -37.83 -30.99
N GLN A 137 -41.14 -36.65 -31.07
CA GLN A 137 -42.36 -36.44 -31.86
C GLN A 137 -42.12 -36.73 -33.35
N LEU A 138 -40.99 -36.27 -33.89
CA LEU A 138 -40.60 -36.53 -35.27
C LEU A 138 -40.41 -38.03 -35.52
N GLY A 139 -39.80 -38.76 -34.59
CA GLY A 139 -39.69 -40.22 -34.67
C GLY A 139 -41.04 -40.92 -34.71
N ILE A 140 -41.99 -40.50 -33.87
CA ILE A 140 -43.36 -41.02 -33.87
C ILE A 140 -44.05 -40.72 -35.20
N MET A 141 -43.97 -39.47 -35.70
CA MET A 141 -44.56 -39.08 -36.99
C MET A 141 -43.94 -39.85 -38.17
N THR A 142 -42.64 -40.13 -38.10
CA THR A 142 -41.95 -40.92 -39.12
C THR A 142 -42.47 -42.36 -39.14
N ASN A 143 -42.60 -42.98 -37.97
CA ASN A 143 -43.17 -44.33 -37.86
C ASN A 143 -44.63 -44.39 -38.37
N TRP A 144 -45.46 -43.39 -38.04
CA TRP A 144 -46.83 -43.31 -38.56
C TRP A 144 -46.86 -43.12 -40.06
N LYS A 145 -45.98 -42.29 -40.61
CA LYS A 145 -45.85 -42.10 -42.05
C LYS A 145 -45.47 -43.41 -42.74
N ASP A 146 -44.51 -44.15 -42.21
CA ASP A 146 -44.05 -45.40 -42.81
C ASP A 146 -45.12 -46.50 -42.73
N PHE A 147 -45.85 -46.59 -41.60
CA PHE A 147 -47.00 -47.49 -41.47
C PHE A 147 -48.10 -47.20 -42.50
N LEU A 148 -48.49 -45.92 -42.66
CA LEU A 148 -49.51 -45.54 -43.64
C LEU A 148 -49.04 -45.76 -45.09
N GLU A 149 -47.73 -45.63 -45.35
CA GLU A 149 -47.15 -45.92 -46.66
C GLU A 149 -47.21 -47.44 -46.98
N GLU A 150 -46.95 -48.29 -45.98
CA GLU A 150 -47.09 -49.74 -46.09
C GLU A 150 -48.54 -50.15 -46.38
N GLU A 151 -49.51 -49.68 -45.59
CA GLU A 151 -50.94 -49.94 -45.83
C GLU A 151 -51.40 -49.45 -47.22
N LEU A 152 -50.92 -48.28 -47.65
CA LEU A 152 -51.23 -47.76 -48.99
C LEU A 152 -50.65 -48.65 -50.09
N GLN A 153 -49.45 -49.22 -49.89
CA GLN A 153 -48.85 -50.13 -50.84
C GLN A 153 -49.56 -51.48 -50.90
N GLU A 154 -49.99 -52.02 -49.75
CA GLU A 154 -50.81 -53.23 -49.68
C GLU A 154 -52.15 -53.05 -50.40
N THR A 155 -52.84 -51.93 -50.14
CA THR A 155 -54.10 -51.61 -50.84
C THR A 155 -53.87 -51.43 -52.34
N ARG A 156 -52.80 -50.75 -52.77
CA ARG A 156 -52.42 -50.64 -54.19
C ARG A 156 -52.25 -52.03 -54.83
N ALA A 157 -51.53 -52.93 -54.16
CA ALA A 157 -51.33 -54.30 -54.64
C ALA A 157 -52.66 -55.09 -54.73
N ALA A 158 -53.54 -54.94 -53.75
CA ALA A 158 -54.86 -55.58 -53.75
C ALA A 158 -55.76 -55.07 -54.89
N PHE A 159 -55.80 -53.75 -55.12
CA PHE A 159 -56.52 -53.15 -56.24
C PHE A 159 -55.98 -53.63 -57.59
N GLN A 160 -54.66 -53.65 -57.76
CA GLN A 160 -54.05 -54.15 -59.00
C GLN A 160 -54.42 -55.62 -59.24
N LYS A 161 -54.42 -56.46 -58.20
CA LYS A 161 -54.85 -57.85 -58.28
C LYS A 161 -56.31 -57.98 -58.71
N TYR A 162 -57.21 -57.16 -58.15
CA TYR A 162 -58.62 -57.13 -58.53
C TYR A 162 -58.84 -56.70 -59.99
N ILE A 163 -58.13 -55.67 -60.45
CA ILE A 163 -58.18 -55.19 -61.83
C ILE A 163 -57.70 -56.26 -62.79
N ASN A 164 -56.54 -56.88 -62.51
CA ASN A 164 -55.97 -57.94 -63.33
C ASN A 164 -56.93 -59.15 -63.44
N TYR A 165 -57.65 -59.48 -62.36
CA TYR A 165 -58.64 -60.56 -62.34
C TYR A 165 -59.90 -60.21 -63.14
N THR A 166 -60.44 -59.00 -62.95
CA THR A 166 -61.73 -58.58 -63.54
C THR A 166 -61.59 -58.20 -65.01
N PHE A 167 -60.43 -57.64 -65.39
CA PHE A 167 -60.16 -57.15 -66.74
C PHE A 167 -58.84 -57.71 -67.30
N PRO A 168 -58.76 -59.00 -67.62
CA PRO A 168 -57.53 -59.65 -68.08
C PRO A 168 -57.00 -59.15 -69.44
N LYS A 169 -57.81 -58.40 -70.19
CA LYS A 169 -57.42 -57.78 -71.46
C LYS A 169 -56.77 -56.41 -71.30
N LEU A 170 -56.84 -55.81 -70.10
CA LEU A 170 -56.14 -54.55 -69.81
C LEU A 170 -54.65 -54.85 -69.65
N SER A 171 -53.82 -54.12 -70.41
CA SER A 171 -52.37 -54.26 -70.30
C SER A 171 -51.87 -53.73 -68.95
N PRO A 172 -50.85 -54.32 -68.34
CA PRO A 172 -50.25 -53.83 -67.10
C PRO A 172 -49.92 -52.33 -67.19
N GLY A 173 -50.22 -51.55 -66.16
CA GLY A 173 -49.97 -50.11 -66.11
C GLY A 173 -51.10 -49.20 -66.61
N HIS A 174 -52.09 -49.73 -67.36
CA HIS A 174 -53.19 -48.90 -67.87
C HIS A 174 -54.15 -48.37 -66.79
N ALA A 175 -54.15 -48.98 -65.60
CA ALA A 175 -55.01 -48.58 -64.49
C ALA A 175 -54.27 -47.82 -63.38
N ASP A 176 -52.97 -47.53 -63.55
CA ASP A 176 -52.13 -46.89 -62.54
C ASP A 176 -52.58 -45.47 -62.19
N PHE A 177 -53.37 -44.84 -63.06
CA PHE A 177 -53.98 -43.53 -62.80
C PHE A 177 -55.02 -43.56 -61.66
N ILE A 178 -55.60 -44.73 -61.36
CA ILE A 178 -56.63 -44.89 -60.31
C ILE A 178 -55.99 -44.75 -58.92
N LEU A 179 -54.78 -45.28 -58.74
CA LEU A 179 -54.04 -45.17 -57.50
C LEU A 179 -52.55 -44.88 -57.76
N PRO A 180 -52.21 -43.64 -58.17
CA PRO A 180 -50.85 -43.28 -58.62
C PRO A 180 -49.80 -43.52 -57.54
N GLU A 181 -48.57 -43.83 -57.95
CA GLU A 181 -47.43 -43.90 -57.04
C GLU A 181 -47.11 -42.55 -56.41
N ARG A 182 -46.54 -42.57 -55.20
CA ARG A 182 -46.08 -41.36 -54.52
C ARG A 182 -44.90 -40.76 -55.29
N LYS A 183 -44.88 -39.43 -55.43
CA LYS A 183 -43.70 -38.71 -55.93
C LYS A 183 -42.51 -38.95 -55.00
N LYS A 184 -41.39 -39.42 -55.53
CA LYS A 184 -40.14 -39.58 -54.76
C LYS A 184 -39.76 -38.26 -54.11
N THR A 185 -39.17 -38.34 -52.92
CA THR A 185 -38.63 -37.16 -52.23
C THR A 185 -37.73 -36.38 -53.19
N PRO A 186 -37.97 -35.08 -53.42
CA PRO A 186 -37.16 -34.28 -54.33
C PRO A 186 -35.68 -34.35 -53.93
N SER A 187 -34.79 -34.52 -54.91
CA SER A 187 -33.34 -34.63 -54.66
C SER A 187 -32.76 -33.44 -53.91
N SER A 188 -33.43 -32.28 -53.95
CA SER A 188 -33.06 -31.06 -53.21
C SER A 188 -33.23 -31.14 -51.69
N LEU A 189 -33.95 -32.14 -51.18
CA LEU A 189 -34.19 -32.35 -49.73
C LEU A 189 -33.40 -33.53 -49.17
N ILE A 190 -32.65 -34.25 -50.00
CA ILE A 190 -31.75 -35.31 -49.57
C ILE A 190 -30.47 -34.63 -49.07
N ILE A 191 -30.31 -34.56 -47.75
CA ILE A 191 -29.06 -34.09 -47.14
C ILE A 191 -28.00 -35.14 -47.44
N GLN A 192 -26.94 -34.78 -48.16
CA GLN A 192 -25.78 -35.65 -48.35
C GLN A 192 -25.02 -35.73 -47.02
N GLU A 193 -24.97 -36.90 -46.38
CA GLU A 193 -24.30 -37.14 -45.09
C GLU A 193 -22.76 -37.03 -45.14
N ASN A 194 -22.14 -36.56 -46.23
CA ASN A 194 -20.69 -36.66 -46.46
C ASN A 194 -19.88 -35.36 -46.32
N GLU A 195 -20.43 -34.24 -45.80
CA GLU A 195 -19.66 -32.98 -45.64
C GLU A 195 -19.74 -32.37 -44.23
N THR A 196 -19.54 -33.17 -43.19
CA THR A 196 -19.35 -32.65 -41.82
C THR A 196 -18.11 -33.23 -41.14
N THR A 197 -16.94 -32.88 -41.66
CA THR A 197 -15.71 -32.73 -40.86
C THR A 197 -15.05 -31.41 -41.24
N PRO A 198 -15.14 -30.36 -40.40
CA PRO A 198 -14.23 -29.22 -40.51
C PRO A 198 -12.94 -29.53 -39.73
N ASP A 199 -11.80 -29.29 -40.38
CA ASP A 199 -10.48 -29.15 -39.76
C ASP A 199 -10.44 -27.97 -38.76
#